data_AF-A0A515D5E7-F1
#
_entry.id   AF-A0A515D5E7-F1
#
_cell.length_a   1.000
_cell.length_b   1.000
_cell.length_c   1.000
_cell.angle_alpha   90.00
_cell.angle_beta   90.00
_cell.angle_gamma   90.00
#
_symmetry.space_group_name_H-M   'P 1'
#
loop_
_entity.id
_entity.type
_entity.pdbx_description
1 polymer ?
#
loop_
_entity_poly.entity_id
_entity_poly.type
_entity_poly.pdbx_seq_one_letter_code
_entity_poly.pdbx_strand_id
1 'polypeptide(L)'
;MQTENLRVCSTAHFTSEDNELLATMARQAAFSSWVVNIQYGYILVLTDYHWRLRVLKSQGASKALRRFLIHHVKYHRTGYIHFDCDAPILPGYDVFEW
;
A
#
# COMPACT_ATOMS: atom_id res chain seq x y z
N MET A 1 -1.67 22.35 9.84
CA MET A 1 -1.45 21.18 8.98
C MET A 1 -0.39 20.31 9.63
N GLN A 2 -0.72 19.08 10.01
CA GLN A 2 0.29 18.11 10.42
C GLN A 2 1.00 17.58 9.16
N THR A 3 2.33 17.46 9.20
CA THR A 3 3.11 16.88 8.09
C THR A 3 2.84 15.39 8.02
N GLU A 4 2.31 14.93 6.90
CA GLU A 4 2.12 13.51 6.61
C GLU A 4 3.42 12.91 6.07
N ASN A 5 3.85 11.77 6.63
CA ASN A 5 5.10 11.15 6.24
C ASN A 5 4.91 10.23 5.01
N LEU A 6 5.88 10.26 4.11
CA LEU A 6 6.06 9.25 3.06
C LEU A 6 6.93 8.11 3.60
N ARG A 7 6.50 6.87 3.40
CA ARG A 7 7.31 5.67 3.66
C ARG A 7 7.61 4.96 2.35
N VAL A 8 8.88 4.68 2.08
CA VAL A 8 9.33 3.89 0.93
C VAL A 8 9.71 2.48 1.42
N CYS A 9 9.29 1.44 0.70
CA CYS A 9 9.55 0.04 1.06
C CYS A 9 9.38 -0.92 -0.12
N SER A 10 9.95 -2.12 0.00
CA SER A 10 9.86 -3.15 -1.04
C SER A 10 8.42 -3.57 -1.37
N THR A 11 8.16 -3.89 -2.64
CA THR A 11 6.93 -4.59 -3.08
C THR A 11 6.78 -5.98 -2.45
N ALA A 12 7.86 -6.56 -1.91
CA ALA A 12 7.83 -7.86 -1.24
C ALA A 12 6.94 -7.89 0.02
N HIS A 13 6.42 -6.76 0.49
CA HIS A 13 5.50 -6.68 1.65
C HIS A 13 4.03 -6.98 1.35
N PHE A 14 3.69 -7.36 0.13
CA PHE A 14 2.38 -7.84 -0.25
C PHE A 14 2.50 -9.05 -1.20
N THR A 15 1.43 -9.79 -1.41
CA THR A 15 1.46 -11.03 -2.20
C THR A 15 1.36 -10.77 -3.70
N SER A 16 1.59 -11.78 -4.53
CA SER A 16 1.36 -11.66 -5.98
C SER A 16 -0.11 -11.32 -6.32
N GLU A 17 -1.06 -11.87 -5.57
CA GLU A 17 -2.49 -11.54 -5.73
C GLU A 17 -2.79 -10.09 -5.34
N ASP A 18 -2.13 -9.57 -4.29
CA ASP A 18 -2.21 -8.16 -3.96
C ASP A 18 -1.64 -7.28 -5.09
N ASN A 19 -0.56 -7.72 -5.76
CA ASN A 19 0.00 -7.02 -6.92
C ASN A 19 -1.01 -6.93 -8.07
N GLU A 20 -1.64 -8.05 -8.44
CA GLU A 20 -2.66 -8.11 -9.50
C GLU A 20 -3.87 -7.22 -9.16
N LEU A 21 -4.28 -7.23 -7.89
CA LEU A 21 -5.34 -6.38 -7.39
C LEU A 21 -4.97 -4.90 -7.53
N LEU A 22 -3.79 -4.49 -7.03
CA LEU A 22 -3.34 -3.10 -7.10
C LEU A 22 -3.14 -2.63 -8.55
N ALA A 23 -2.61 -3.48 -9.43
CA ALA A 23 -2.50 -3.21 -10.87
C ALA A 23 -3.87 -2.99 -11.52
N THR A 24 -4.89 -3.75 -11.09
CA THR A 24 -6.27 -3.60 -11.56
C THR A 24 -6.91 -2.33 -11.02
N MET A 25 -6.73 -2.04 -9.73
CA MET A 25 -7.26 -0.82 -9.10
C MET A 25 -6.66 0.44 -9.70
N ALA A 26 -5.33 0.48 -9.92
CA ALA A 26 -4.63 1.65 -10.45
C ALA A 26 -5.12 2.07 -11.85
N ARG A 27 -5.69 1.15 -12.63
CA ARG A 27 -6.26 1.43 -13.96
C ARG A 27 -7.70 1.97 -13.91
N GLN A 28 -8.37 1.91 -12.76
CA GLN A 28 -9.75 2.35 -12.63
C GLN A 28 -9.84 3.79 -12.11
N ALA A 29 -10.62 4.62 -12.80
CA ALA A 29 -10.83 6.02 -12.43
C ALA A 29 -11.39 6.20 -11.00
N ALA A 30 -12.10 5.20 -10.47
CA ALA A 30 -12.62 5.21 -9.11
C ALA A 30 -11.52 5.20 -8.02
N PHE A 31 -10.30 4.75 -8.34
CA PHE A 31 -9.20 4.61 -7.38
C PHE A 31 -7.98 5.46 -7.69
N SER A 32 -7.93 6.14 -8.84
CA SER A 32 -6.78 6.92 -9.31
C SER A 32 -6.34 8.04 -8.35
N SER A 33 -7.23 8.50 -7.47
CA SER A 33 -6.91 9.52 -6.46
C SER A 33 -6.08 9.00 -5.28
N TRP A 34 -5.92 7.67 -5.13
CA TRP A 34 -5.20 7.09 -3.99
C TRP A 34 -4.46 5.78 -4.24
N VAL A 35 -4.61 5.17 -5.43
CA VAL A 35 -3.79 4.04 -5.90
C VAL A 35 -3.12 4.47 -7.21
N VAL A 36 -1.82 4.72 -7.16
CA VAL A 36 -1.04 5.19 -8.32
C VAL A 36 -0.03 4.13 -8.70
N ASN A 37 -0.11 3.62 -9.92
CA ASN A 37 0.92 2.76 -10.49
C ASN A 37 2.07 3.65 -11.02
N ILE A 38 3.29 3.31 -10.65
CA ILE A 38 4.52 4.01 -11.03
C ILE A 38 5.48 3.09 -11.80
N GLN A 39 4.90 2.14 -12.53
CA GLN A 39 5.53 1.09 -13.35
C GLN A 39 6.26 0.00 -12.54
N TYR A 40 7.14 0.38 -11.62
CA TYR A 40 7.93 -0.54 -10.78
C TYR A 40 7.39 -0.71 -9.35
N GLY A 41 6.11 -0.35 -9.16
CA GLY A 41 5.44 -0.43 -7.86
C GLY A 41 4.24 0.49 -7.79
N TYR A 42 3.92 0.94 -6.58
CA TYR A 42 2.70 1.70 -6.29
C TYR A 42 2.91 2.78 -5.24
N ILE A 43 2.22 3.90 -5.41
CA ILE A 43 1.98 4.85 -4.33
C ILE A 43 0.54 4.68 -3.84
N LEU A 44 0.39 4.43 -2.54
CA LEU A 44 -0.89 4.43 -1.84
C LEU A 44 -0.99 5.67 -0.96
N VAL A 45 -2.03 6.47 -1.19
CA VAL A 45 -2.39 7.60 -0.32
C VAL A 45 -3.22 7.07 0.84
N LEU A 46 -2.91 7.43 2.09
CA LEU A 46 -3.49 6.89 3.32
C LEU A 46 -4.16 7.94 4.24
N THR A 47 -4.25 9.20 3.82
CA THR A 47 -4.98 10.29 4.53
C THR A 47 -6.37 9.87 5.05
N ASP A 48 -7.15 9.13 4.25
CA ASP A 48 -8.47 8.58 4.61
C ASP A 48 -8.43 7.06 4.88
N TYR A 49 -7.43 6.59 5.63
CA TYR A 49 -7.13 5.16 5.78
C TYR A 49 -8.31 4.29 6.21
N HIS A 50 -9.24 4.79 7.05
CA HIS A 50 -10.40 4.00 7.48
C HIS A 50 -11.31 3.60 6.31
N TRP A 51 -11.54 4.52 5.36
CA TRP A 51 -12.30 4.23 4.16
C TRP A 51 -11.49 3.35 3.21
N ARG A 52 -10.23 3.73 2.93
CA ARG A 52 -9.37 3.02 1.97
C ARG A 52 -9.07 1.58 2.38
N LEU A 53 -8.84 1.31 3.66
CA LEU A 53 -8.66 -0.06 4.15
C LEU A 53 -9.93 -0.91 4.06
N ARG A 54 -11.12 -0.30 4.19
CA ARG A 54 -12.40 -1.00 3.96
C ARG A 54 -12.59 -1.32 2.49
N VAL A 55 -12.26 -0.39 1.60
CA VAL A 55 -12.28 -0.61 0.14
C VAL A 55 -11.29 -1.71 -0.24
N LEU A 56 -10.03 -1.65 0.21
CA LEU A 56 -9.06 -2.72 -0.04
C LEU A 56 -9.58 -4.09 0.43
N LYS A 57 -10.18 -4.16 1.63
CA LYS A 57 -10.77 -5.40 2.14
C LYS A 57 -11.90 -5.91 1.23
N SER A 58 -12.79 -5.03 0.75
CA SER A 58 -13.90 -5.44 -0.12
C SER A 58 -13.46 -5.84 -1.52
N GLN A 59 -12.33 -5.30 -2.00
CA GLN A 59 -11.72 -5.70 -3.27
C GLN A 59 -10.89 -6.99 -3.18
N GLY A 60 -10.71 -7.55 -1.98
CA GLY A 60 -9.99 -8.81 -1.78
C GLY A 60 -8.55 -8.68 -1.31
N ALA A 61 -8.08 -7.49 -0.95
CA ALA A 61 -6.71 -7.29 -0.46
C ALA A 61 -6.42 -8.17 0.77
N SER A 62 -5.22 -8.76 0.76
CA SER A 62 -4.78 -9.70 1.78
C SER A 62 -4.81 -9.09 3.17
N LYS A 63 -4.87 -9.96 4.18
CA LYS A 63 -4.75 -9.52 5.58
C LYS A 63 -3.36 -8.92 5.85
N ALA A 64 -2.32 -9.42 5.19
CA ALA A 64 -0.95 -8.97 5.35
C ALA A 64 -0.79 -7.52 4.88
N LEU A 65 -1.16 -7.22 3.63
CA LEU A 65 -1.13 -5.85 3.09
C LEU A 65 -1.93 -4.89 3.97
N ARG A 66 -3.17 -5.23 4.33
CA ARG A 66 -3.99 -4.35 5.19
C ARG A 66 -3.40 -4.11 6.58
N ARG A 67 -2.74 -5.12 7.18
CA ARG A 67 -2.03 -4.98 8.47
C ARG A 67 -0.78 -4.12 8.34
N PHE A 68 -0.03 -4.27 7.26
CA PHE A 68 1.12 -3.43 6.94
C PHE A 68 0.72 -1.96 6.87
N LEU A 69 -0.31 -1.64 6.07
CA LEU A 69 -0.80 -0.27 5.89
C LEU A 69 -1.30 0.36 7.20
N ILE A 70 -2.15 -0.34 7.98
CA ILE A 70 -2.68 0.21 9.24
C ILE A 70 -1.57 0.42 10.28
N HIS A 71 -0.56 -0.45 10.33
CA HIS A 71 0.58 -0.29 11.23
C HIS A 71 1.33 1.01 10.91
N HIS A 72 1.63 1.26 9.63
CA HIS A 72 2.30 2.48 9.20
C HIS A 72 1.51 3.75 9.48
N VAL A 73 0.20 3.75 9.26
CA VAL A 73 -0.65 4.88 9.62
C VAL A 73 -0.63 5.14 11.14
N LYS A 74 -0.88 4.09 11.94
CA LYS A 74 -1.11 4.24 13.39
C LYS A 74 0.14 4.56 14.17
N TYR A 75 1.28 3.98 13.80
CA TYR A 75 2.51 4.05 14.60
C TYR A 75 3.59 4.93 13.97
N HIS A 76 3.53 5.17 12.65
CA HIS A 76 4.52 6.00 11.94
C HIS A 76 3.94 7.28 11.35
N ARG A 77 2.63 7.54 11.54
CA ARG A 77 1.91 8.71 10.99
C ARG A 77 2.12 8.85 9.47
N THR A 78 2.19 7.70 8.80
CA THR A 78 2.41 7.63 7.36
C THR A 78 1.13 8.00 6.62
N GLY A 79 1.19 9.04 5.79
CA GLY A 79 0.10 9.44 4.90
C GLY A 79 0.27 8.91 3.48
N TYR A 80 1.47 8.45 3.11
CA TYR A 80 1.78 7.90 1.80
C TYR A 80 2.71 6.70 1.93
N ILE A 81 2.41 5.60 1.26
CA ILE A 81 3.33 4.47 1.12
C ILE A 81 3.70 4.32 -0.34
N HIS A 82 5.00 4.31 -0.59
CA HIS A 82 5.61 4.03 -1.88
C HIS A 82 6.20 2.62 -1.82
N PHE A 83 5.53 1.68 -2.48
CA PHE A 83 6.07 0.37 -2.77
C PHE A 83 6.89 0.43 -4.04
N ASP A 84 8.13 -0.05 -3.99
CA ASP A 84 9.09 -0.04 -5.08
C ASP A 84 9.88 -1.35 -5.05
N CYS A 85 10.13 -1.98 -6.19
CA CYS A 85 10.79 -3.29 -6.24
C CYS A 85 12.24 -3.24 -5.72
N ASP A 86 12.93 -2.11 -5.89
CA ASP A 86 14.33 -1.92 -5.49
C ASP A 86 14.45 -1.31 -4.10
N ALA A 87 13.33 -0.94 -3.47
CA ALA A 87 13.32 -0.41 -2.13
C ALA A 87 13.61 -1.50 -1.07
N PRO A 88 14.17 -1.10 0.09
CA PRO A 88 14.51 -2.05 1.15
C PRO A 88 13.27 -2.70 1.76
N ILE A 89 13.44 -3.96 2.16
CA ILE A 89 12.51 -4.67 3.03
C ILE A 89 12.56 -4.04 4.44
N LEU A 90 11.39 -3.76 4.99
CA LEU A 90 11.24 -3.26 6.35
C LEU A 90 11.22 -4.43 7.34
N PRO A 91 12.03 -4.38 8.40
CA PRO A 91 12.06 -5.44 9.41
C PRO A 91 10.74 -5.50 10.19
N GLY A 92 10.36 -6.72 10.61
CA GLY A 92 9.18 -6.94 11.46
C GLY A 92 7.84 -6.99 10.73
N TYR A 93 7.86 -7.04 9.39
CA TYR A 93 6.69 -7.23 8.55
C TYR A 93 6.80 -8.52 7.74
N ASP A 94 5.66 -9.05 7.32
CA ASP A 94 5.61 -10.20 6.42
C ASP A 94 6.29 -9.85 5.09
N VAL A 95 6.94 -10.84 4.49
CA VAL A 95 7.62 -10.77 3.19
C VAL A 95 7.17 -11.96 2.37
N PHE A 96 6.96 -11.74 1.08
CA PHE A 96 6.49 -12.74 0.13
C PHE A 96 7.45 -12.79 -1.06
N GLU A 97 7.72 -14.00 -1.54
CA GLU A 97 8.50 -14.23 -2.75
C GLU A 97 7.54 -14.35 -3.94
N TRP A 98 7.67 -13.44 -4.91
CA TRP A 98 6.92 -13.45 -6.18
C TRP A 98 7.58 -12.54 -7.23
#